data_AF-A0A2W4P4W6-F1
#
_entry.id   AF-A0A2W4P4W6-F1
#
_cell.length_a   1.000
_cell.length_b   1.000
_cell.length_c   1.000
_cell.angle_alpha   90.00
_cell.angle_beta   90.00
_cell.angle_gamma   90.00
#
_symmetry.space_group_name_H-M   'P 1'
#
loop_
_entity.id
_entity.type
_entity.pdbx_description
1 polymer ?
#
loop_
_entity_poly.entity_id
_entity_poly.type
_entity_poly.pdbx_seq_one_letter_code
_entity_poly.pdbx_strand_id
1 'polypeptide(L)'
;MGELLNVRAASWLAIPLLFTACPLTTFEVEPGNGSGGAGPAPSSNGASAGTVLPPTGGTGSVPRIAIAPKTLPDRYVVAQGQQLVVPAPGVLANDTPRDLEVIRVSEVRGTRPAAYDAERVDIRPDGALEFVPESRFFGVYRLEYVVENGEGAKATGTVEIHVPPSEIHLADVAAGLGGIVISGRRGEGLGLALDRAGDVNRDGLADLIVGAPNARDGAGNAYLVFGRTELRSTALSDSPAGEALQQYAVLRGAPGSAAGRSVSGISDLDGDGTADVVIGAPGGGGKAYLVRTSGLTGTVVLDEMTAERGIILEGDEDAVAVGEMVRGLGDVTGDGTPDVAVTSVSGGTSAVHIVSGASALAGGGLAEAALLLADEWSADTPRALAGVGDVNGDGFADVLVASNENILLLHGGLEFPASSGLVSIDGSAYGYRLTRVFPGVGASVAGLGDVDGNGLRDFVYCEAASYCRVVFGPPSTLATGWNVSGFGEGGKPLLAALAGDVDGDRVPDLVLAEETVAYVVFGKRGDFADLSVGAAGTARIRVRVPEGGAFTAVAAAGDMNGDRIMDLAFADATANRGAGRVYVVFGVASR
;
A
#
# COMPACT_ATOMS: atom_id res chain seq x y z
N MET A 1 41.98 -50.40 -35.66
CA MET A 1 40.69 -50.05 -36.30
C MET A 1 39.69 -49.90 -35.18
N GLY A 2 39.16 -48.75 -34.79
CA GLY A 2 39.20 -47.31 -35.14
C GLY A 2 38.20 -46.70 -34.13
N GLU A 3 38.63 -45.74 -33.29
CA GLU A 3 38.29 -44.31 -33.39
C GLU A 3 36.77 -44.00 -33.39
N LEU A 4 36.21 -43.02 -32.69
CA LEU A 4 36.66 -41.94 -31.79
C LEU A 4 35.38 -41.40 -31.11
N LEU A 5 35.40 -41.21 -29.79
CA LEU A 5 34.43 -40.40 -29.05
C LEU A 5 35.12 -39.08 -28.69
N ASN A 6 34.59 -37.96 -29.18
CA ASN A 6 35.09 -36.62 -28.89
C ASN A 6 34.26 -36.00 -27.76
N VAL A 7 34.85 -35.87 -26.58
CA VAL A 7 34.43 -34.92 -25.54
C VAL A 7 35.65 -34.04 -25.25
N ARG A 8 35.53 -32.73 -25.48
CA ARG A 8 36.53 -31.75 -25.05
C ARG A 8 36.07 -31.07 -23.76
N ALA A 9 36.97 -31.07 -22.79
CA ALA A 9 36.94 -30.32 -21.55
C ALA A 9 37.54 -28.92 -21.72
N ALA A 10 37.09 -27.97 -20.88
CA ALA A 10 37.80 -26.79 -20.32
C ALA A 10 36.75 -25.81 -19.75
N SER A 11 36.84 -25.17 -18.58
CA SER A 11 37.60 -25.34 -17.32
C SER A 11 36.84 -24.46 -16.31
N TRP A 12 36.64 -24.94 -15.08
CA TRP A 12 36.05 -24.15 -13.98
C TRP A 12 37.19 -23.48 -13.20
N LEU A 13 37.07 -22.17 -12.92
CA LEU A 13 37.96 -21.49 -11.98
C LEU A 13 37.13 -21.04 -10.77
N ALA A 14 37.45 -21.61 -9.61
CA ALA A 14 36.96 -21.19 -8.30
C ALA A 14 37.88 -20.10 -7.73
N ILE A 15 37.31 -19.08 -7.07
CA ILE A 15 38.03 -18.13 -6.21
C ILE A 15 37.22 -17.98 -4.91
N PRO A 16 37.84 -18.05 -3.71
CA PRO A 16 37.15 -18.15 -2.43
C PRO A 16 36.81 -16.80 -1.78
N LEU A 17 35.80 -16.83 -0.90
CA LEU A 17 35.42 -15.80 0.07
C LEU A 17 36.47 -15.62 1.17
N LEU A 18 36.68 -14.38 1.64
CA LEU A 18 36.90 -14.05 3.06
C LEU A 18 36.77 -12.53 3.34
N PHE A 19 36.01 -12.26 4.41
CA PHE A 19 35.74 -10.99 5.08
C PHE A 19 37.01 -10.21 5.48
N THR A 20 36.93 -8.88 5.57
CA THR A 20 37.22 -8.09 6.80
C THR A 20 36.99 -6.59 6.60
N ALA A 21 36.61 -5.95 7.71
CA ALA A 21 36.14 -4.58 7.88
C ALA A 21 37.17 -3.48 7.54
N CYS A 22 36.66 -2.27 7.27
CA CYS A 22 37.45 -1.04 7.23
C CYS A 22 36.83 0.00 8.19
N PRO A 23 37.56 0.53 9.19
CA PRO A 23 37.06 1.54 10.11
C PRO A 23 37.37 2.98 9.63
N LEU A 24 36.57 3.94 10.13
CA LEU A 24 36.89 5.37 10.12
C LEU A 24 38.25 5.64 10.80
N THR A 25 39.01 6.63 10.33
CA THR A 25 39.19 7.96 10.99
C THR A 25 40.37 8.77 10.43
N THR A 26 40.23 10.10 10.52
CA THR A 26 41.25 11.16 10.73
C THR A 26 42.19 11.59 9.60
N PHE A 27 42.05 12.86 9.22
CA PHE A 27 43.07 13.67 8.54
C PHE A 27 43.70 14.61 9.58
N GLU A 28 44.99 14.47 9.84
CA GLU A 28 45.84 15.48 10.49
C GLU A 28 47.05 15.76 9.60
N VAL A 29 47.40 17.05 9.54
CA VAL A 29 48.52 17.63 8.78
C VAL A 29 49.76 17.63 9.66
N GLU A 30 50.95 17.34 9.12
CA GLU A 30 52.24 17.98 9.51
C GLU A 30 53.39 17.62 8.51
N PRO A 31 54.54 18.33 8.52
CA PRO A 31 55.17 18.87 7.29
C PRO A 31 56.59 18.34 6.97
N GLY A 32 57.07 18.65 5.76
CA GLY A 32 58.42 19.19 5.56
C GLY A 32 59.51 18.31 4.91
N ASN A 33 60.10 18.89 3.84
CA ASN A 33 61.45 18.69 3.26
C ASN A 33 61.75 17.35 2.54
N GLY A 34 62.38 17.30 1.36
CA GLY A 34 63.04 18.32 0.52
C GLY A 34 64.29 17.69 -0.16
N SER A 35 64.47 17.90 -1.47
CA SER A 35 65.74 17.88 -2.23
C SER A 35 65.39 17.94 -3.72
N GLY A 36 65.99 18.69 -4.65
CA GLY A 36 67.16 19.56 -4.80
C GLY A 36 67.22 19.86 -6.32
N GLY A 37 67.71 20.93 -6.89
CA GLY A 37 68.73 21.91 -6.50
C GLY A 37 69.69 22.05 -7.70
N ALA A 38 69.76 23.24 -8.30
CA ALA A 38 70.90 23.70 -9.10
C ALA A 38 70.86 25.24 -9.22
N GLY A 39 71.76 25.93 -8.49
CA GLY A 39 72.09 27.36 -8.62
C GLY A 39 73.12 27.61 -9.74
N PRO A 40 74.03 28.63 -9.69
CA PRO A 40 74.24 29.73 -8.72
C PRO A 40 74.33 31.16 -9.38
N ALA A 41 73.89 32.26 -8.74
CA ALA A 41 74.63 33.29 -7.95
C ALA A 41 75.35 34.44 -8.77
N PRO A 42 75.88 35.53 -8.16
CA PRO A 42 75.18 36.83 -7.99
C PRO A 42 76.04 38.09 -8.36
N SER A 43 75.48 39.31 -8.25
CA SER A 43 76.10 40.49 -7.56
C SER A 43 75.32 41.81 -7.74
N SER A 44 75.68 42.76 -6.86
CA SER A 44 75.02 43.95 -6.30
C SER A 44 75.12 45.28 -7.06
N ASN A 45 74.18 46.20 -6.79
CA ASN A 45 74.33 47.56 -6.20
C ASN A 45 73.43 48.65 -6.81
N GLY A 46 72.84 49.50 -5.96
CA GLY A 46 72.36 50.84 -6.35
C GLY A 46 71.16 51.35 -5.55
N ALA A 47 71.41 52.19 -4.55
CA ALA A 47 70.40 52.91 -3.77
C ALA A 47 70.03 54.27 -4.39
N SER A 48 68.79 54.74 -4.22
CA SER A 48 68.49 56.15 -3.90
C SER A 48 67.08 56.30 -3.32
N ALA A 49 67.00 57.10 -2.25
CA ALA A 49 65.86 57.32 -1.37
C ALA A 49 64.68 58.09 -2.00
N GLY A 50 63.47 57.80 -1.51
CA GLY A 50 62.25 58.57 -1.71
C GLY A 50 61.37 58.47 -0.45
N THR A 51 61.07 59.63 0.12
CA THR A 51 60.52 59.97 1.44
C THR A 51 59.23 59.25 1.87
N VAL A 52 59.12 58.99 3.18
CA VAL A 52 57.95 58.50 3.93
C VAL A 52 56.85 59.57 4.01
N LEU A 53 55.60 59.18 3.72
CA LEU A 53 54.38 59.78 4.28
C LEU A 53 53.52 58.62 4.84
N PRO A 54 52.99 58.68 6.08
CA PRO A 54 52.13 57.62 6.58
C PRO A 54 50.69 57.88 6.11
N PRO A 55 49.96 56.89 5.55
CA PRO A 55 48.52 56.95 5.60
C PRO A 55 48.09 56.57 7.02
N THR A 56 47.60 57.59 7.71
CA THR A 56 46.50 57.56 8.69
C THR A 56 45.87 56.20 8.93
N GLY A 57 45.80 55.80 10.20
CA GLY A 57 45.03 54.67 10.67
C GLY A 57 43.57 54.76 10.26
N GLY A 58 43.22 54.01 9.22
CA GLY A 58 41.87 53.57 8.97
C GLY A 58 41.68 52.25 9.71
N THR A 59 40.74 52.21 10.65
CA THR A 59 40.12 50.96 11.10
C THR A 59 39.37 50.36 9.91
N GLY A 60 40.10 49.77 8.97
CA GLY A 60 39.51 48.94 7.92
C GLY A 60 38.94 47.73 8.62
N SER A 61 37.63 47.71 8.81
CA SER A 61 36.90 46.49 9.14
C SER A 61 37.30 45.44 8.12
N VAL A 62 37.97 44.38 8.57
CA VAL A 62 38.12 43.16 7.77
C VAL A 62 36.71 42.82 7.29
N PRO A 63 36.45 42.69 5.97
CA PRO A 63 35.14 42.26 5.52
C PRO A 63 34.90 40.89 6.15
N ARG A 64 33.96 40.84 7.12
CA ARG A 64 33.49 39.55 7.64
C ARG A 64 32.91 38.82 6.43
N ILE A 65 33.39 37.61 6.20
CA ILE A 65 32.78 36.73 5.21
C ILE A 65 31.43 36.36 5.81
N ALA A 66 30.36 36.97 5.30
CA ALA A 66 29.01 36.64 5.73
C ALA A 66 28.72 35.21 5.29
N ILE A 67 28.49 34.32 6.26
CA ILE A 67 28.14 32.93 5.98
C ILE A 67 26.63 32.90 5.73
N ALA A 68 26.25 32.69 4.48
CA ALA A 68 24.84 32.59 4.11
C ALA A 68 24.15 31.48 4.94
N PRO A 69 22.99 31.76 5.55
CA PRO A 69 22.21 30.75 6.23
C PRO A 69 21.84 29.59 5.30
N LYS A 70 21.97 28.39 5.80
CA LYS A 70 21.51 27.16 5.18
C LYS A 70 20.67 26.40 6.19
N THR A 71 19.41 26.23 5.83
CA THR A 71 18.42 25.47 6.58
C THR A 71 18.35 24.03 6.08
N LEU A 72 18.00 23.10 6.97
CA LEU A 72 17.66 21.72 6.62
C LEU A 72 16.26 21.38 7.15
N PRO A 73 15.49 20.52 6.47
CA PRO A 73 14.16 20.15 6.94
C PRO A 73 14.21 19.47 8.32
N ASP A 74 13.30 19.89 9.19
CA ASP A 74 13.06 19.28 10.49
C ASP A 74 11.86 18.34 10.43
N ARG A 75 11.96 17.23 11.16
CA ARG A 75 10.85 16.28 11.33
C ARG A 75 10.69 15.90 12.79
N TYR A 76 9.47 16.00 13.29
CA TYR A 76 9.09 15.59 14.64
C TYR A 76 7.87 14.69 14.60
N VAL A 77 7.68 13.88 15.65
CA VAL A 77 6.50 13.03 15.83
C VAL A 77 5.88 13.34 17.18
N VAL A 78 4.55 13.43 17.24
CA VAL A 78 3.79 13.55 18.49
C VAL A 78 2.48 12.80 18.37
N ALA A 79 2.10 12.04 19.40
CA ALA A 79 0.84 11.32 19.39
C ALA A 79 -0.35 12.27 19.30
N GLN A 80 -1.42 11.84 18.63
CA GLN A 80 -2.69 12.56 18.54
C GLN A 80 -3.16 13.07 19.91
N GLY A 81 -3.52 14.36 19.98
CA GLY A 81 -3.96 15.03 21.20
C GLY A 81 -2.89 15.23 22.29
N GLN A 82 -1.62 14.93 22.02
CA GLN A 82 -0.50 15.19 22.94
C GLN A 82 0.29 16.44 22.55
N GLN A 83 0.90 17.06 23.55
CA GLN A 83 1.79 18.21 23.36
C GLN A 83 3.21 17.78 22.97
N LEU A 84 3.79 18.48 22.00
CA LEU A 84 5.20 18.41 21.65
C LEU A 84 5.94 19.63 22.22
N VAL A 85 7.05 19.38 22.93
CA VAL A 85 7.98 20.41 23.39
C VAL A 85 9.39 20.01 22.99
N VAL A 86 10.01 20.79 22.11
CA VAL A 86 11.39 20.60 21.67
C VAL A 86 12.24 21.77 22.21
N PRO A 87 13.19 21.52 23.12
CA PRO A 87 14.04 22.57 23.66
C PRO A 87 15.02 23.11 22.60
N ALA A 88 15.52 24.33 22.82
CA ALA A 88 16.53 24.94 21.97
C ALA A 88 17.80 24.06 21.88
N PRO A 89 18.49 24.00 20.72
CA PRO A 89 18.25 24.83 19.53
C PRO A 89 17.08 24.38 18.65
N GLY A 90 16.38 23.28 18.99
CA GLY A 90 15.19 22.78 18.31
C GLY A 90 15.34 22.73 16.79
N VAL A 91 14.53 23.50 16.06
CA VAL A 91 14.54 23.56 14.59
C VAL A 91 15.84 24.10 14.00
N LEU A 92 16.69 24.74 14.80
CA LEU A 92 17.99 25.26 14.35
C LEU A 92 19.13 24.24 14.55
N ALA A 93 18.84 23.04 15.09
CA ALA A 93 19.88 22.08 15.48
C ALA A 93 20.71 21.55 14.30
N ASN A 94 20.10 21.45 13.12
CA ASN A 94 20.69 20.98 11.87
C ASN A 94 21.02 22.13 10.90
N ASP A 95 20.81 23.37 11.32
CA ASP A 95 21.02 24.56 10.50
C ASP A 95 22.42 25.17 10.68
N THR A 96 22.83 25.97 9.71
CA THR A 96 24.12 26.66 9.74
C THR A 96 24.00 28.09 9.23
N PRO A 97 24.78 29.05 9.76
CA PRO A 97 25.67 28.94 10.93
C PRO A 97 24.91 28.81 12.28
N ARG A 98 25.61 28.69 13.42
CA ARG A 98 24.98 28.43 14.74
C ARG A 98 24.35 29.67 15.40
N ASP A 99 24.59 30.86 14.85
CA ASP A 99 24.09 32.15 15.33
C ASP A 99 22.77 32.58 14.65
N LEU A 100 22.01 31.62 14.15
CA LEU A 100 20.71 31.88 13.55
C LEU A 100 19.65 32.17 14.61
N GLU A 101 18.76 33.10 14.31
CA GLU A 101 17.56 33.37 15.08
C GLU A 101 16.32 33.22 14.19
N VAL A 102 15.26 32.59 14.73
CA VAL A 102 13.97 32.52 14.05
C VAL A 102 13.26 33.87 14.17
N ILE A 103 12.95 34.49 13.02
CA ILE A 103 12.32 35.82 12.95
C ILE A 103 10.87 35.80 12.46
N ARG A 104 10.43 34.67 11.87
CA ARG A 104 9.08 34.50 11.34
C ARG A 104 8.73 33.03 11.28
N VAL A 105 7.47 32.71 11.55
CA VAL A 105 6.88 31.39 11.36
C VAL A 105 5.59 31.55 10.56
N SER A 106 5.34 30.64 9.64
CA SER A 106 4.10 30.55 8.86
C SER A 106 3.64 29.10 8.73
N GLU A 107 2.34 28.89 8.78
CA GLU A 107 1.73 27.58 8.58
C GLU A 107 1.53 27.30 7.09
N VAL A 108 1.81 26.06 6.68
CA VAL A 108 1.50 25.53 5.35
C VAL A 108 0.32 24.56 5.47
N ARG A 109 -0.90 25.10 5.28
CA ARG A 109 -2.16 24.40 5.57
C ARG A 109 -2.56 23.33 4.54
N GLY A 110 -2.27 23.56 3.26
CA GLY A 110 -2.79 22.72 2.17
C GLY A 110 -4.33 22.67 2.18
N THR A 111 -4.90 21.46 2.14
CA THR A 111 -6.35 21.19 2.15
C THR A 111 -6.95 21.02 3.55
N ARG A 112 -6.14 21.08 4.62
CA ARG A 112 -6.61 20.87 5.99
C ARG A 112 -7.69 21.89 6.41
N PRO A 113 -8.84 21.45 6.93
CA PRO A 113 -9.88 22.35 7.45
C PRO A 113 -9.43 23.15 8.67
N ALA A 114 -9.92 24.39 8.81
CA ALA A 114 -9.61 25.27 9.94
C ALA A 114 -10.11 24.77 11.30
N ALA A 115 -11.05 23.83 11.31
CA ALA A 115 -11.47 23.18 12.54
C ALA A 115 -10.37 22.31 13.19
N TYR A 116 -9.29 21.99 12.44
CA TYR A 116 -8.17 21.16 12.90
C TYR A 116 -6.84 21.93 12.94
N ASP A 117 -6.92 23.25 13.10
CA ASP A 117 -5.73 24.07 13.36
C ASP A 117 -5.17 23.74 14.75
N ALA A 118 -3.85 23.85 14.91
CA ALA A 118 -3.23 23.60 16.21
C ALA A 118 -3.81 24.57 17.26
N GLU A 119 -4.10 24.05 18.45
CA GLU A 119 -4.47 24.87 19.60
C GLU A 119 -3.33 25.80 19.98
N ARG A 120 -2.08 25.34 19.79
CA ARG A 120 -0.88 26.15 19.95
C ARG A 120 0.23 25.71 19.00
N VAL A 121 0.89 26.68 18.38
CA VAL A 121 2.14 26.48 17.64
C VAL A 121 3.03 27.69 17.84
N ASP A 122 4.26 27.48 18.30
CA ASP A 122 5.24 28.54 18.57
C ASP A 122 6.65 28.03 18.31
N ILE A 123 7.43 28.76 17.51
CA ILE A 123 8.88 28.57 17.38
C ILE A 123 9.53 29.85 17.87
N ARG A 124 10.23 29.73 19.00
CA ARG A 124 10.90 30.86 19.64
C ARG A 124 12.16 31.26 18.85
N PRO A 125 12.70 32.48 19.04
CA PRO A 125 13.90 32.92 18.33
C PRO A 125 15.11 31.99 18.51
N ASP A 126 15.20 31.29 19.65
CA ASP A 126 16.26 30.30 19.95
C ASP A 126 16.04 28.92 19.30
N GLY A 127 15.00 28.79 18.46
CA GLY A 127 14.67 27.57 17.72
C GLY A 127 13.86 26.53 18.49
N ALA A 128 13.57 26.75 19.78
CA ALA A 128 12.70 25.84 20.52
C ALA A 128 11.27 25.87 19.97
N LEU A 129 10.67 24.68 19.84
CA LEU A 129 9.34 24.45 19.27
C LEU A 129 8.37 23.98 20.35
N GLU A 130 7.18 24.57 20.39
CA GLU A 130 6.05 24.10 21.16
C GLU A 130 4.83 23.94 20.26
N PHE A 131 4.22 22.76 20.30
CA PHE A 131 3.09 22.41 19.44
C PHE A 131 2.04 21.60 20.20
N VAL A 132 0.78 22.01 20.10
CA VAL A 132 -0.39 21.33 20.65
C VAL A 132 -1.40 21.18 19.52
N PRO A 133 -1.60 19.96 18.99
CA PRO A 133 -2.58 19.72 17.94
C PRO A 133 -4.01 19.83 18.49
N GLU A 134 -4.97 20.11 17.61
CA GLU A 134 -6.37 19.84 17.94
C GLU A 134 -6.55 18.34 18.25
N SER A 135 -7.41 18.02 19.20
CA SER A 135 -7.56 16.68 19.76
C SER A 135 -7.80 15.56 18.73
N ARG A 136 -8.49 15.84 17.62
CA ARG A 136 -8.79 14.89 16.55
C ARG A 136 -7.83 15.00 15.36
N PHE A 137 -6.95 16.01 15.33
CA PHE A 137 -5.99 16.16 14.25
C PHE A 137 -5.06 14.94 14.16
N PHE A 138 -4.94 14.38 12.96
CA PHE A 138 -3.92 13.43 12.58
C PHE A 138 -3.43 13.79 11.16
N GLY A 139 -2.22 13.35 10.82
CA GLY A 139 -1.56 13.71 9.57
C GLY A 139 -0.28 14.52 9.79
N VAL A 140 0.20 15.12 8.71
CA VAL A 140 1.44 15.93 8.72
C VAL A 140 1.09 17.42 8.85
N TYR A 141 1.54 18.05 9.93
CA TYR A 141 1.46 19.50 10.13
C TYR A 141 2.72 20.16 9.57
N ARG A 142 2.58 21.08 8.62
CA ARG A 142 3.70 21.74 7.96
C ARG A 142 3.85 23.19 8.37
N LEU A 143 5.07 23.58 8.71
CA LEU A 143 5.46 24.95 9.05
C LEU A 143 6.64 25.38 8.19
N GLU A 144 6.69 26.65 7.85
CA GLU A 144 7.88 27.33 7.35
C GLU A 144 8.36 28.32 8.42
N TYR A 145 9.67 28.40 8.60
CA TYR A 145 10.30 29.41 9.44
C TYR A 145 11.37 30.16 8.68
N VAL A 146 11.52 31.45 8.97
CA VAL A 146 12.59 32.29 8.40
C VAL A 146 13.61 32.55 9.49
N VAL A 147 14.86 32.26 9.18
CA VAL A 147 16.01 32.54 10.05
C VAL A 147 16.78 33.76 9.56
N GLU A 148 17.47 34.43 10.49
CA GLU A 148 18.41 35.51 10.21
C GLU A 148 19.71 35.27 10.98
N ASN A 149 20.87 35.44 10.34
CA ASN A 149 22.15 35.40 11.04
C ASN A 149 22.53 36.78 11.61
N GLY A 150 23.62 36.86 12.38
CA GLY A 150 24.09 38.13 12.94
C GLY A 150 24.51 39.21 11.91
N GLU A 151 24.52 38.87 10.61
CA GLU A 151 24.86 39.75 9.49
C GLU A 151 23.63 40.18 8.67
N GLY A 152 22.43 39.71 9.04
CA GLY A 152 21.17 40.04 8.40
C GLY A 152 20.82 39.21 7.16
N ALA A 153 21.62 38.18 6.84
CA ALA A 153 21.29 37.23 5.78
C ALA A 153 20.19 36.27 6.25
N LYS A 154 19.30 35.87 5.33
CA LYS A 154 18.08 35.09 5.66
C LYS A 154 17.99 33.81 4.85
N ALA A 155 17.36 32.79 5.43
CA ALA A 155 16.92 31.58 4.74
C ALA A 155 15.58 31.10 5.30
N THR A 156 14.89 30.27 4.52
CA THR A 156 13.63 29.63 4.93
C THR A 156 13.89 28.15 5.21
N GLY A 157 13.51 27.68 6.39
CA GLY A 157 13.49 26.27 6.76
C GLY A 157 12.05 25.76 6.84
N THR A 158 11.92 24.43 6.89
CA THR A 158 10.62 23.74 6.93
C THR A 158 10.59 22.76 8.09
N VAL A 159 9.46 22.68 8.78
CA VAL A 159 9.21 21.69 9.82
C VAL A 159 8.00 20.85 9.44
N GLU A 160 8.15 19.53 9.49
CA GLU A 160 7.04 18.58 9.45
C GLU A 160 6.82 17.96 10.83
N ILE A 161 5.60 18.08 11.37
CA ILE A 161 5.19 17.42 12.60
C ILE A 161 4.19 16.33 12.22
N HIS A 162 4.62 15.08 12.33
CA HIS A 162 3.83 13.89 12.03
C HIS A 162 3.00 13.52 13.26
N VAL A 163 1.68 13.49 13.09
CA VAL A 163 0.72 13.18 14.17
C VAL A 163 0.01 11.86 13.83
N PRO A 164 0.59 10.70 14.20
CA PRO A 164 -0.03 9.41 13.96
C PRO A 164 -1.35 9.30 14.74
N PRO A 165 -2.41 8.77 14.12
CA PRO A 165 -3.71 8.64 14.76
C PRO A 165 -3.74 7.49 15.78
N SER A 166 -4.53 7.66 16.82
CA SER A 166 -5.00 6.55 17.68
C SER A 166 -6.47 6.21 17.38
N GLU A 167 -7.22 7.20 16.89
CA GLU A 167 -8.59 7.08 16.41
C GLU A 167 -8.80 7.97 15.17
N ILE A 168 -9.49 7.42 14.18
CA ILE A 168 -9.89 8.10 12.93
C ILE A 168 -11.40 8.06 12.85
N HIS A 169 -11.98 9.22 12.60
CA HIS A 169 -13.38 9.32 12.23
C HIS A 169 -13.48 9.66 10.74
N LEU A 170 -14.12 8.78 9.96
CA LEU A 170 -14.24 8.98 8.51
C LEU A 170 -15.08 10.22 8.14
N ALA A 171 -15.85 10.77 9.08
CA ALA A 171 -16.48 12.08 8.91
C ALA A 171 -15.47 13.22 8.77
N ASP A 172 -14.32 13.14 9.45
CA ASP A 172 -13.26 14.15 9.37
C ASP A 172 -12.48 14.00 8.07
N VAL A 173 -12.27 12.75 7.63
CA VAL A 173 -11.69 12.43 6.31
C VAL A 173 -12.57 13.00 5.20
N ALA A 174 -13.89 12.82 5.27
CA ALA A 174 -14.83 13.46 4.35
C ALA A 174 -14.81 15.00 4.41
N ALA A 175 -14.41 15.58 5.54
CA ALA A 175 -14.21 17.02 5.68
C ALA A 175 -12.84 17.50 5.13
N GLY A 176 -11.92 16.58 4.80
CA GLY A 176 -10.60 16.87 4.24
C GLY A 176 -9.44 16.70 5.22
N LEU A 177 -9.64 16.07 6.39
CA LEU A 177 -8.56 15.76 7.32
C LEU A 177 -7.90 14.41 6.98
N GLY A 178 -6.60 14.42 6.68
CA GLY A 178 -5.78 13.21 6.62
C GLY A 178 -6.22 12.20 5.55
N GLY A 179 -6.84 12.64 4.46
CA GLY A 179 -7.33 11.76 3.41
C GLY A 179 -8.27 12.45 2.43
N ILE A 180 -8.94 11.64 1.61
CA ILE A 180 -9.94 12.09 0.63
C ILE A 180 -11.20 11.21 0.65
N VAL A 181 -12.25 11.69 0.00
CA VAL A 181 -13.46 10.91 -0.26
C VAL A 181 -13.74 10.80 -1.76
N ILE A 182 -14.05 9.59 -2.19
CA ILE A 182 -14.52 9.26 -3.53
C ILE A 182 -16.00 8.92 -3.41
N SER A 183 -16.86 9.59 -4.18
CA SER A 183 -18.32 9.42 -4.09
C SER A 183 -18.93 8.92 -5.39
N GLY A 184 -19.86 7.98 -5.29
CA GLY A 184 -20.67 7.52 -6.42
C GLY A 184 -21.92 8.36 -6.64
N ARG A 185 -22.69 8.06 -7.69
CA ARG A 185 -24.03 8.63 -7.88
C ARG A 185 -25.06 7.76 -7.17
N ARG A 186 -26.20 8.38 -6.84
CA ARG A 186 -27.26 7.73 -6.05
C ARG A 186 -27.69 6.38 -6.65
N GLY A 187 -27.64 5.34 -5.83
CA GLY A 187 -28.11 4.00 -6.17
C GLY A 187 -27.10 3.14 -6.92
N GLU A 188 -25.89 3.64 -7.19
CA GLU A 188 -24.87 2.86 -7.93
C GLU A 188 -24.15 1.82 -7.06
N GLY A 189 -24.19 1.96 -5.73
CA GLY A 189 -23.51 1.05 -4.81
C GLY A 189 -22.00 1.08 -4.94
N LEU A 190 -21.40 2.27 -5.15
CA LEU A 190 -19.94 2.41 -5.21
C LEU A 190 -19.29 1.90 -3.91
N GLY A 191 -18.26 1.08 -4.04
CA GLY A 191 -17.55 0.52 -2.89
C GLY A 191 -18.16 -0.77 -2.34
N LEU A 192 -19.07 -1.41 -3.10
CA LEU A 192 -19.47 -2.79 -2.83
C LEU A 192 -18.33 -3.78 -3.03
N ALA A 193 -17.39 -3.44 -3.91
CA ALA A 193 -16.12 -4.12 -4.08
C ALA A 193 -15.01 -3.07 -4.19
N LEU A 194 -13.86 -3.36 -3.61
CA LEU A 194 -12.73 -2.45 -3.49
C LEU A 194 -11.45 -3.29 -3.42
N ASP A 195 -10.41 -2.89 -4.14
CA ASP A 195 -9.08 -3.47 -4.03
C ASP A 195 -8.01 -2.46 -4.50
N ARG A 196 -6.75 -2.73 -4.16
CA ARG A 196 -5.60 -2.05 -4.77
C ARG A 196 -5.46 -2.52 -6.21
N ALA A 197 -5.40 -1.59 -7.15
CA ALA A 197 -5.18 -1.91 -8.56
C ALA A 197 -3.69 -2.02 -8.91
N GLY A 198 -2.79 -1.50 -8.07
CA GLY A 198 -1.38 -1.33 -8.41
C GLY A 198 -1.14 0.01 -9.09
N ASP A 199 0.02 0.20 -9.73
CA ASP A 199 0.27 1.37 -10.57
C ASP A 199 -0.18 1.03 -11.99
N VAL A 200 -1.36 1.52 -12.38
CA VAL A 200 -2.00 1.19 -13.66
C VAL A 200 -1.73 2.24 -14.74
N ASN A 201 -1.14 3.37 -14.37
CA ASN A 201 -0.86 4.49 -15.28
C ASN A 201 0.66 4.81 -15.41
N ARG A 202 1.52 4.10 -14.67
CA ARG A 202 2.99 4.25 -14.56
C ARG A 202 3.46 5.61 -14.04
N ASP A 203 2.71 6.25 -13.15
CA ASP A 203 3.17 7.48 -12.50
C ASP A 203 3.97 7.24 -11.22
N GLY A 204 4.12 5.97 -10.81
CA GLY A 204 4.86 5.55 -9.63
C GLY A 204 4.03 5.56 -8.35
N LEU A 205 2.74 5.89 -8.42
CA LEU A 205 1.80 5.89 -7.30
C LEU A 205 0.84 4.71 -7.41
N ALA A 206 0.30 4.30 -6.27
CA ALA A 206 -0.69 3.24 -6.25
C ALA A 206 -2.08 3.77 -6.62
N ASP A 207 -2.81 2.93 -7.37
CA ASP A 207 -4.18 3.19 -7.81
C ASP A 207 -5.16 2.22 -7.14
N LEU A 208 -6.44 2.60 -7.14
CA LEU A 208 -7.54 1.80 -6.60
C LEU A 208 -8.47 1.32 -7.70
N ILE A 209 -9.02 0.12 -7.54
CA ILE A 209 -10.18 -0.33 -8.30
C ILE A 209 -11.41 -0.40 -7.39
N VAL A 210 -12.50 0.25 -7.82
CA VAL A 210 -13.75 0.36 -7.05
C VAL A 210 -14.94 -0.07 -7.88
N GLY A 211 -15.70 -1.04 -7.37
CA GLY A 211 -16.91 -1.57 -8.00
C GLY A 211 -18.18 -0.76 -7.67
N ALA A 212 -19.05 -0.61 -8.66
CA ALA A 212 -20.38 -0.01 -8.57
C ALA A 212 -21.39 -0.82 -9.42
N PRO A 213 -21.75 -2.04 -8.98
CA PRO A 213 -22.51 -2.99 -9.81
C PRO A 213 -23.94 -2.54 -10.14
N ASN A 214 -24.50 -1.60 -9.40
CA ASN A 214 -25.85 -1.08 -9.66
C ASN A 214 -25.84 0.14 -10.59
N ALA A 215 -24.67 0.61 -11.02
CA ALA A 215 -24.57 1.74 -11.94
C ALA A 215 -25.31 1.47 -13.25
N ARG A 216 -25.90 2.53 -13.82
CA ARG A 216 -26.61 2.48 -15.10
C ARG A 216 -27.67 1.36 -15.15
N ASP A 217 -28.57 1.37 -14.17
CA ASP A 217 -29.69 0.42 -14.06
C ASP A 217 -29.23 -1.05 -14.03
N GLY A 218 -28.18 -1.35 -13.27
CA GLY A 218 -27.65 -2.71 -13.10
C GLY A 218 -26.74 -3.20 -14.23
N ALA A 219 -26.36 -2.33 -15.18
CA ALA A 219 -25.26 -2.65 -16.09
C ALA A 219 -23.94 -2.80 -15.33
N GLY A 220 -23.75 -1.98 -14.29
CA GLY A 220 -22.57 -1.97 -13.44
C GLY A 220 -21.37 -1.26 -14.07
N ASN A 221 -20.54 -0.69 -13.22
CA ASN A 221 -19.26 -0.10 -13.56
C ASN A 221 -18.20 -0.56 -12.55
N ALA A 222 -16.94 -0.59 -12.99
CA ALA A 222 -15.79 -0.47 -12.11
C ALA A 222 -15.02 0.81 -12.47
N TYR A 223 -14.34 1.39 -11.48
CA TYR A 223 -13.58 2.62 -11.61
C TYR A 223 -12.15 2.38 -11.19
N LEU A 224 -11.20 2.73 -12.05
CA LEU A 224 -9.79 2.84 -11.70
C LEU A 224 -9.55 4.28 -11.25
N VAL A 225 -9.21 4.49 -9.98
CA VAL A 225 -8.96 5.82 -9.40
C VAL A 225 -7.47 6.00 -9.18
N PHE A 226 -6.89 7.02 -9.80
CA PHE A 226 -5.44 7.19 -9.87
C PHE A 226 -4.87 7.92 -8.65
N GLY A 227 -3.77 7.40 -8.11
CA GLY A 227 -2.93 8.06 -7.11
C GLY A 227 -2.25 9.30 -7.68
N ARG A 228 -2.06 10.34 -6.87
CA ARG A 228 -1.50 11.65 -7.25
C ARG A 228 -0.91 12.36 -6.03
N THR A 229 0.17 13.13 -6.23
CA THR A 229 0.77 13.96 -5.17
C THR A 229 -0.16 15.06 -4.63
N GLU A 230 -1.10 15.53 -5.45
CA GLU A 230 -2.19 16.40 -5.03
C GLU A 230 -3.54 15.68 -5.16
N LEU A 231 -3.69 14.55 -4.46
CA LEU A 231 -4.94 13.80 -4.46
C LEU A 231 -6.08 14.66 -3.87
N ARG A 232 -7.23 14.67 -4.55
CA ARG A 232 -8.41 15.44 -4.13
C ARG A 232 -9.65 14.56 -4.13
N SER A 233 -10.54 14.83 -3.18
CA SER A 233 -11.88 14.23 -3.17
C SER A 233 -12.59 14.45 -4.51
N THR A 234 -13.23 13.40 -5.01
CA THR A 234 -13.84 13.39 -6.35
C THR A 234 -15.18 12.67 -6.35
N ALA A 235 -16.05 13.06 -7.29
CA ALA A 235 -17.32 12.39 -7.54
C ALA A 235 -17.24 11.70 -8.90
N LEU A 236 -17.44 10.38 -8.90
CA LEU A 236 -17.27 9.57 -10.10
C LEU A 236 -18.49 9.71 -11.02
N SER A 237 -18.23 9.69 -12.32
CA SER A 237 -19.20 9.73 -13.40
C SER A 237 -18.93 8.58 -14.36
N ASP A 238 -19.96 8.06 -15.01
CA ASP A 238 -19.80 7.03 -16.04
C ASP A 238 -19.26 7.56 -17.38
N SER A 239 -19.11 8.87 -17.50
CA SER A 239 -18.58 9.56 -18.68
C SER A 239 -17.59 10.66 -18.26
N PRO A 240 -16.36 10.32 -17.83
CA PRO A 240 -15.36 11.31 -17.46
C PRO A 240 -14.95 12.16 -18.67
N ALA A 241 -14.61 13.42 -18.42
CA ALA A 241 -14.13 14.36 -19.42
C ALA A 241 -13.20 15.41 -18.78
N GLY A 242 -12.34 16.04 -19.59
CA GLY A 242 -11.41 17.06 -19.12
C GLY A 242 -10.49 16.54 -18.02
N GLU A 243 -10.36 17.30 -16.93
CA GLU A 243 -9.51 16.95 -15.77
C GLU A 243 -9.89 15.63 -15.09
N ALA A 244 -11.14 15.16 -15.23
CA ALA A 244 -11.56 13.88 -14.65
C ALA A 244 -10.81 12.69 -15.28
N LEU A 245 -10.38 12.81 -16.54
CA LEU A 245 -9.58 11.78 -17.22
C LEU A 245 -8.18 11.59 -16.60
N GLN A 246 -7.74 12.55 -15.78
CA GLN A 246 -6.49 12.49 -15.02
C GLN A 246 -6.70 11.98 -13.59
N GLN A 247 -7.93 11.65 -13.21
CA GLN A 247 -8.29 11.21 -11.86
C GLN A 247 -8.79 9.77 -11.83
N TYR A 248 -9.51 9.36 -12.88
CA TYR A 248 -10.03 8.01 -12.97
C TYR A 248 -10.38 7.61 -14.40
N ALA A 249 -10.54 6.31 -14.59
CA ALA A 249 -11.15 5.72 -15.77
C ALA A 249 -12.32 4.81 -15.42
N VAL A 250 -13.16 4.52 -16.41
CA VAL A 250 -14.41 3.77 -16.25
C VAL A 250 -14.39 2.49 -17.06
N LEU A 251 -14.67 1.37 -16.39
CA LEU A 251 -14.81 0.05 -16.96
C LEU A 251 -16.30 -0.32 -16.91
N ARG A 252 -16.97 -0.18 -18.06
CA ARG A 252 -18.43 -0.11 -18.17
C ARG A 252 -19.00 -1.46 -18.58
N GLY A 253 -19.90 -2.00 -17.76
CA GLY A 253 -20.61 -3.24 -18.05
C GLY A 253 -21.72 -3.07 -19.09
N ALA A 254 -22.10 -4.20 -19.69
CA ALA A 254 -23.29 -4.31 -20.52
C ALA A 254 -24.57 -4.29 -19.66
N PRO A 255 -25.73 -3.91 -20.23
CA PRO A 255 -27.00 -3.89 -19.50
C PRO A 255 -27.29 -5.20 -18.75
N GLY A 256 -27.55 -5.10 -17.44
CA GLY A 256 -27.86 -6.26 -16.60
C GLY A 256 -26.68 -7.16 -16.23
N SER A 257 -25.43 -6.83 -16.62
CA SER A 257 -24.24 -7.62 -16.31
C SER A 257 -23.75 -7.46 -14.87
N ALA A 258 -24.14 -6.37 -14.19
CA ALA A 258 -23.67 -6.02 -12.85
C ALA A 258 -22.13 -5.98 -12.74
N ALA A 259 -21.44 -5.46 -13.75
CA ALA A 259 -19.97 -5.33 -13.74
C ALA A 259 -19.49 -4.52 -12.53
N GLY A 260 -18.38 -4.94 -11.93
CA GLY A 260 -17.87 -4.37 -10.68
C GLY A 260 -18.52 -4.97 -9.43
N ARG A 261 -19.24 -6.09 -9.56
CA ARG A 261 -19.77 -6.85 -8.42
C ARG A 261 -18.66 -7.41 -7.54
N SER A 262 -17.56 -7.79 -8.16
CA SER A 262 -16.27 -8.13 -7.56
C SER A 262 -15.17 -7.51 -8.43
N VAL A 263 -14.06 -7.10 -7.81
CA VAL A 263 -12.90 -6.51 -8.49
C VAL A 263 -11.63 -6.96 -7.79
N SER A 264 -10.54 -7.07 -8.53
CA SER A 264 -9.21 -7.24 -7.95
C SER A 264 -8.14 -6.60 -8.81
N GLY A 265 -7.10 -6.08 -8.17
CA GLY A 265 -5.82 -5.86 -8.84
C GLY A 265 -5.21 -7.20 -9.24
N ILE A 266 -4.57 -7.20 -10.39
CA ILE A 266 -3.61 -8.20 -10.83
C ILE A 266 -2.27 -7.46 -10.85
N SER A 267 -1.16 -8.18 -10.69
CA SER A 267 0.13 -7.57 -11.05
C SER A 267 0.19 -7.35 -12.57
N ASP A 268 1.36 -7.41 -13.17
CA ASP A 268 1.52 -7.23 -14.62
C ASP A 268 1.18 -8.53 -15.35
N LEU A 269 -0.02 -8.64 -15.92
CA LEU A 269 -0.50 -9.87 -16.56
C LEU A 269 0.25 -10.11 -17.88
N ASP A 270 0.47 -9.05 -18.67
CA ASP A 270 1.05 -9.17 -20.02
C ASP A 270 2.51 -8.72 -20.14
N GLY A 271 3.16 -8.39 -19.03
CA GLY A 271 4.59 -8.09 -18.94
C GLY A 271 4.96 -6.73 -19.54
N ASP A 272 3.99 -5.83 -19.67
CA ASP A 272 4.23 -4.53 -20.28
C ASP A 272 4.76 -3.49 -19.27
N GLY A 273 4.63 -3.78 -17.96
CA GLY A 273 5.07 -3.01 -16.82
C GLY A 273 3.96 -2.23 -16.11
N THR A 274 2.67 -2.44 -16.44
CA THR A 274 1.51 -1.86 -15.73
C THR A 274 0.81 -2.95 -14.97
N ALA A 275 0.24 -2.62 -13.81
CA ALA A 275 -0.64 -3.55 -13.12
C ALA A 275 -1.99 -3.68 -13.86
N ASP A 276 -2.49 -4.90 -14.00
CA ASP A 276 -3.76 -5.17 -14.67
C ASP A 276 -4.89 -5.42 -13.67
N VAL A 277 -6.12 -5.60 -14.14
CA VAL A 277 -7.26 -5.82 -13.24
C VAL A 277 -8.20 -6.91 -13.73
N VAL A 278 -8.87 -7.57 -12.77
CA VAL A 278 -9.97 -8.48 -13.04
C VAL A 278 -11.28 -7.92 -12.49
N ILE A 279 -12.34 -8.03 -13.27
CA ILE A 279 -13.69 -7.54 -12.91
C ILE A 279 -14.70 -8.66 -13.08
N GLY A 280 -15.48 -8.90 -12.04
CA GLY A 280 -16.62 -9.79 -12.08
C GLY A 280 -17.91 -9.08 -12.49
N ALA A 281 -18.69 -9.73 -13.36
CA ALA A 281 -19.99 -9.28 -13.86
C ALA A 281 -20.96 -10.48 -13.93
N PRO A 282 -21.50 -10.94 -12.79
CA PRO A 282 -22.26 -12.19 -12.70
C PRO A 282 -23.69 -12.11 -13.25
N GLY A 283 -24.17 -10.93 -13.65
CA GLY A 283 -25.47 -10.76 -14.27
C GLY A 283 -25.49 -11.20 -15.74
N GLY A 284 -26.68 -11.45 -16.29
CA GLY A 284 -26.86 -11.66 -17.73
C GLY A 284 -26.14 -12.88 -18.34
N GLY A 285 -25.91 -13.94 -17.56
CA GLY A 285 -25.13 -15.13 -17.95
C GLY A 285 -23.80 -15.24 -17.19
N GLY A 286 -23.31 -14.11 -16.68
CA GLY A 286 -22.08 -14.06 -15.88
C GLY A 286 -20.83 -14.05 -16.75
N LYS A 287 -19.91 -13.13 -16.45
CA LYS A 287 -18.59 -13.04 -17.06
C LYS A 287 -17.56 -12.53 -16.05
N ALA A 288 -16.30 -12.82 -16.32
CA ALA A 288 -15.18 -12.08 -15.75
C ALA A 288 -14.36 -11.43 -16.86
N TYR A 289 -13.81 -10.26 -16.59
CA TYR A 289 -13.03 -9.48 -17.56
C TYR A 289 -11.63 -9.26 -17.01
N LEU A 290 -10.62 -9.77 -17.71
CA LEU A 290 -9.23 -9.39 -17.49
C LEU A 290 -8.95 -8.18 -18.36
N VAL A 291 -8.68 -7.04 -17.73
CA VAL A 291 -8.51 -5.76 -18.41
C VAL A 291 -7.07 -5.32 -18.28
N ARG A 292 -6.46 -5.07 -19.42
CA ARG A 292 -5.15 -4.45 -19.48
C ARG A 292 -5.23 -2.95 -19.41
N THR A 293 -4.48 -2.38 -18.48
CA THR A 293 -4.67 -0.99 -18.06
C THR A 293 -3.71 -0.02 -18.74
N SER A 294 -2.70 -0.53 -19.44
CA SER A 294 -1.76 0.27 -20.21
C SER A 294 -2.44 1.31 -21.10
N GLY A 295 -2.10 2.59 -20.88
CA GLY A 295 -2.63 3.74 -21.62
C GLY A 295 -4.15 3.93 -21.49
N LEU A 296 -4.78 3.34 -20.48
CA LEU A 296 -6.23 3.41 -20.29
C LEU A 296 -6.62 4.81 -19.80
N THR A 297 -7.45 5.48 -20.59
CA THR A 297 -8.08 6.75 -20.23
C THR A 297 -9.55 6.74 -20.65
N GLY A 298 -10.39 7.47 -19.94
CA GLY A 298 -11.81 7.59 -20.30
C GLY A 298 -12.61 6.34 -19.97
N THR A 299 -13.43 5.89 -20.93
CA THR A 299 -14.38 4.79 -20.73
C THR A 299 -14.05 3.63 -21.66
N VAL A 300 -13.92 2.44 -21.10
CA VAL A 300 -13.84 1.15 -21.82
C VAL A 300 -15.17 0.41 -21.62
N VAL A 301 -15.79 -0.04 -22.71
CA VAL A 301 -16.97 -0.91 -22.66
C VAL A 301 -16.49 -2.36 -22.67
N LEU A 302 -16.79 -3.09 -21.59
CA LEU A 302 -16.17 -4.39 -21.32
C LEU A 302 -16.51 -5.46 -22.37
N ASP A 303 -17.76 -5.51 -22.84
CA ASP A 303 -18.19 -6.45 -23.89
C ASP A 303 -17.74 -6.07 -25.31
N GLU A 304 -17.15 -4.89 -25.48
CA GLU A 304 -16.61 -4.40 -26.75
C GLU A 304 -15.08 -4.34 -26.73
N MET A 305 -14.43 -4.91 -25.71
CA MET A 305 -12.98 -4.95 -25.62
C MET A 305 -12.39 -5.74 -26.79
N THR A 306 -11.33 -5.19 -27.38
CA THR A 306 -10.50 -5.93 -28.33
C THR A 306 -9.56 -6.87 -27.59
N ALA A 307 -8.99 -7.83 -28.32
CA ALA A 307 -8.01 -8.76 -27.78
C ALA A 307 -6.70 -8.07 -27.36
N GLU A 308 -6.48 -6.79 -27.65
CA GLU A 308 -5.39 -5.96 -27.12
C GLU A 308 -5.75 -5.25 -25.81
N ARG A 309 -7.05 -5.09 -25.50
CA ARG A 309 -7.50 -4.43 -24.27
C ARG A 309 -7.78 -5.42 -23.14
N GLY A 310 -8.10 -6.67 -23.45
CA GLY A 310 -8.43 -7.63 -22.41
C GLY A 310 -8.89 -8.98 -22.94
N ILE A 311 -9.28 -9.82 -21.99
CA ILE A 311 -9.81 -11.17 -22.20
C ILE A 311 -11.16 -11.26 -21.50
N ILE A 312 -12.12 -11.89 -22.16
CA ILE A 312 -13.45 -12.15 -21.59
C ILE A 312 -13.49 -13.63 -21.21
N LEU A 313 -13.68 -13.89 -19.92
CA LEU A 313 -13.84 -15.23 -19.35
C LEU A 313 -15.33 -15.52 -19.18
N GLU A 314 -15.81 -16.46 -19.98
CA GLU A 314 -17.19 -16.94 -19.96
C GLU A 314 -17.21 -18.40 -19.48
N GLY A 315 -18.31 -18.79 -18.82
CA GLY A 315 -18.53 -20.18 -18.44
C GLY A 315 -19.07 -21.02 -19.59
N ASP A 316 -19.28 -22.31 -19.33
CA ASP A 316 -19.99 -23.18 -20.28
C ASP A 316 -21.49 -22.79 -20.41
N GLU A 317 -22.21 -23.42 -21.33
CA GLU A 317 -23.62 -23.09 -21.61
C GLU A 317 -24.53 -23.20 -20.36
N ASP A 318 -24.13 -23.99 -19.36
CA ASP A 318 -24.88 -24.22 -18.12
C ASP A 318 -24.39 -23.38 -16.93
N ALA A 319 -23.27 -22.67 -17.09
CA ALA A 319 -22.71 -21.81 -16.06
C ALA A 319 -23.51 -20.51 -15.92
N VAL A 320 -23.80 -20.16 -14.68
CA VAL A 320 -24.36 -18.87 -14.29
C VAL A 320 -23.48 -18.23 -13.22
N ALA A 321 -23.67 -16.93 -12.99
CA ALA A 321 -22.97 -16.17 -11.95
C ALA A 321 -21.43 -16.26 -12.04
N VAL A 322 -20.89 -16.46 -13.25
CA VAL A 322 -19.45 -16.35 -13.50
C VAL A 322 -19.00 -14.95 -13.09
N GLY A 323 -17.92 -14.87 -12.30
CA GLY A 323 -17.42 -13.60 -11.78
C GLY A 323 -18.18 -13.08 -10.56
N GLU A 324 -18.97 -13.90 -9.86
CA GLU A 324 -19.51 -13.50 -8.54
C GLU A 324 -18.37 -13.12 -7.57
N MET A 325 -17.27 -13.88 -7.61
CA MET A 325 -16.00 -13.52 -6.98
C MET A 325 -14.87 -13.66 -8.00
N VAL A 326 -13.99 -12.65 -8.02
CA VAL A 326 -12.72 -12.68 -8.76
C VAL A 326 -11.58 -12.25 -7.85
N ARG A 327 -10.39 -12.83 -8.04
CA ARG A 327 -9.17 -12.44 -7.31
C ARG A 327 -7.92 -12.60 -8.20
N GLY A 328 -7.00 -11.65 -8.11
CA GLY A 328 -5.61 -11.88 -8.52
C GLY A 328 -4.94 -12.77 -7.47
N LEU A 329 -4.18 -13.77 -7.93
CA LEU A 329 -3.57 -14.77 -7.06
C LEU A 329 -2.03 -14.68 -6.98
N GLY A 330 -1.41 -13.96 -7.92
CA GLY A 330 0.03 -14.10 -8.16
C GLY A 330 0.29 -15.34 -9.04
N ASP A 331 1.56 -15.69 -9.22
CA ASP A 331 1.95 -16.84 -10.04
C ASP A 331 1.84 -18.14 -9.23
N VAL A 332 0.64 -18.72 -9.22
CA VAL A 332 0.32 -19.97 -8.49
C VAL A 332 0.78 -21.17 -9.30
N THR A 333 0.81 -21.06 -10.63
CA THR A 333 1.21 -22.12 -11.55
C THR A 333 2.73 -22.18 -11.79
N GLY A 334 3.45 -21.11 -11.48
CA GLY A 334 4.90 -20.96 -11.71
C GLY A 334 5.28 -20.78 -13.17
N ASP A 335 4.35 -20.29 -13.99
CA ASP A 335 4.59 -20.05 -15.42
C ASP A 335 5.20 -18.66 -15.71
N GLY A 336 5.41 -17.85 -14.67
CA GLY A 336 5.97 -16.50 -14.72
C GLY A 336 4.93 -15.42 -14.97
N THR A 337 3.65 -15.76 -15.12
CA THR A 337 2.54 -14.83 -15.29
C THR A 337 1.61 -14.85 -14.06
N PRO A 338 1.07 -13.71 -13.63
CA PRO A 338 0.08 -13.71 -12.57
C PRO A 338 -1.19 -14.47 -12.97
N ASP A 339 -1.66 -15.33 -12.08
CA ASP A 339 -2.89 -16.08 -12.23
C ASP A 339 -4.06 -15.37 -11.57
N VAL A 340 -5.27 -15.78 -11.96
CA VAL A 340 -6.52 -15.28 -11.41
C VAL A 340 -7.41 -16.42 -10.99
N ALA A 341 -8.29 -16.16 -10.04
CA ALA A 341 -9.41 -17.04 -9.78
C ALA A 341 -10.74 -16.38 -10.05
N VAL A 342 -11.65 -17.18 -10.61
CA VAL A 342 -13.01 -16.79 -11.00
C VAL A 342 -13.97 -17.85 -10.49
N THR A 343 -15.07 -17.45 -9.88
CA THR A 343 -16.11 -18.40 -9.47
C THR A 343 -17.24 -18.48 -10.48
N SER A 344 -17.85 -19.66 -10.61
CA SER A 344 -19.09 -19.87 -11.38
C SER A 344 -20.06 -20.78 -10.61
N VAL A 345 -21.29 -20.90 -11.10
CA VAL A 345 -22.26 -21.89 -10.63
C VAL A 345 -22.80 -22.66 -11.83
N SER A 346 -22.58 -23.98 -11.90
CA SER A 346 -23.12 -24.84 -12.96
C SER A 346 -23.95 -25.96 -12.35
N GLY A 347 -25.18 -26.16 -12.83
CA GLY A 347 -26.07 -27.22 -12.31
C GLY A 347 -26.43 -27.10 -10.81
N GLY A 348 -26.25 -25.93 -10.20
CA GLY A 348 -26.44 -25.69 -8.76
C GLY A 348 -25.17 -25.89 -7.90
N THR A 349 -24.06 -26.29 -8.51
CA THR A 349 -22.77 -26.47 -7.86
C THR A 349 -21.89 -25.25 -8.09
N SER A 350 -21.35 -24.67 -7.02
CA SER A 350 -20.39 -23.56 -7.12
C SER A 350 -18.99 -24.10 -7.40
N ALA A 351 -18.27 -23.40 -8.27
CA ALA A 351 -16.92 -23.73 -8.69
C ALA A 351 -15.97 -22.56 -8.42
N VAL A 352 -14.72 -22.88 -8.07
CA VAL A 352 -13.58 -21.94 -8.15
C VAL A 352 -12.67 -22.41 -9.27
N HIS A 353 -12.44 -21.55 -10.26
CA HIS A 353 -11.54 -21.77 -11.39
C HIS A 353 -10.26 -21.00 -11.16
N ILE A 354 -9.10 -21.65 -11.14
CA ILE A 354 -7.79 -20.98 -11.24
C ILE A 354 -7.42 -20.92 -12.71
N VAL A 355 -7.37 -19.73 -13.28
CA VAL A 355 -7.02 -19.48 -14.68
C VAL A 355 -5.60 -18.95 -14.71
N SER A 356 -4.69 -19.66 -15.39
CA SER A 356 -3.32 -19.17 -15.54
C SER A 356 -3.28 -17.96 -16.46
N GLY A 357 -2.43 -16.98 -16.13
CA GLY A 357 -2.26 -15.78 -16.94
C GLY A 357 -1.82 -16.12 -18.37
N ALA A 358 -0.86 -17.02 -18.52
CA ALA A 358 -0.34 -17.46 -19.81
C ALA A 358 -1.41 -18.18 -20.65
N SER A 359 -2.25 -19.01 -20.01
CA SER A 359 -3.38 -19.67 -20.68
C SER A 359 -4.40 -18.64 -21.18
N ALA A 360 -4.77 -17.67 -20.34
CA ALA A 360 -5.71 -16.62 -20.70
C ALA A 360 -5.20 -15.76 -21.87
N LEU A 361 -3.91 -15.37 -21.84
CA LEU A 361 -3.26 -14.62 -22.92
C LEU A 361 -3.17 -15.41 -24.24
N ALA A 362 -3.12 -16.75 -24.17
CA ALA A 362 -3.18 -17.62 -25.33
C ALA A 362 -4.62 -17.82 -25.87
N GLY A 363 -5.62 -17.18 -25.27
CA GLY A 363 -7.03 -17.30 -25.63
C GLY A 363 -7.77 -18.44 -24.93
N GLY A 364 -7.18 -19.03 -23.89
CA GLY A 364 -7.86 -19.99 -23.01
C GLY A 364 -8.97 -19.30 -22.19
N GLY A 365 -10.09 -20.00 -22.01
CA GLY A 365 -11.21 -19.58 -21.19
C GLY A 365 -11.24 -20.33 -19.85
N LEU A 366 -12.43 -20.42 -19.25
CA LEU A 366 -12.63 -21.17 -18.01
C LEU A 366 -12.52 -22.70 -18.20
N ALA A 367 -12.71 -23.20 -19.42
CA ALA A 367 -12.58 -24.62 -19.71
C ALA A 367 -11.12 -25.12 -19.59
N GLU A 368 -10.16 -24.23 -19.78
CA GLU A 368 -8.72 -24.47 -19.67
C GLU A 368 -8.15 -24.11 -18.29
N ALA A 369 -9.00 -23.90 -17.27
CA ALA A 369 -8.56 -23.59 -15.92
C ALA A 369 -7.72 -24.72 -15.30
N ALA A 370 -6.63 -24.34 -14.63
CA ALA A 370 -5.65 -25.25 -14.03
C ALA A 370 -6.18 -26.01 -12.81
N LEU A 371 -7.15 -25.44 -12.10
CA LEU A 371 -7.84 -26.09 -10.98
C LEU A 371 -9.32 -25.73 -10.96
N LEU A 372 -10.16 -26.74 -10.76
CA LEU A 372 -11.59 -26.64 -10.53
C LEU A 372 -11.96 -27.25 -9.18
N LEU A 373 -12.40 -26.44 -8.22
CA LEU A 373 -13.03 -26.92 -6.99
C LEU A 373 -14.54 -27.02 -7.22
N ALA A 374 -15.05 -28.15 -7.73
CA ALA A 374 -16.49 -28.32 -8.02
C ALA A 374 -17.15 -29.54 -7.36
N ASP A 375 -16.48 -30.70 -7.23
CA ASP A 375 -17.24 -31.97 -7.17
C ASP A 375 -17.28 -32.75 -5.83
N GLU A 376 -17.03 -32.13 -4.68
CA GLU A 376 -17.31 -32.79 -3.38
C GLU A 376 -18.41 -32.13 -2.52
N TRP A 377 -19.05 -31.07 -3.01
CA TRP A 377 -19.83 -30.18 -2.14
C TRP A 377 -21.23 -29.88 -2.66
N SER A 378 -22.14 -30.83 -2.54
CA SER A 378 -23.57 -30.53 -2.75
C SER A 378 -24.15 -29.55 -1.70
N ALA A 379 -23.35 -29.08 -0.72
CA ALA A 379 -23.76 -28.14 0.33
C ALA A 379 -22.73 -27.06 0.74
N ASP A 380 -21.48 -27.09 0.25
CA ASP A 380 -20.42 -26.20 0.74
C ASP A 380 -20.01 -25.16 -0.33
N THR A 381 -20.54 -23.94 -0.21
CA THR A 381 -20.36 -22.88 -1.20
C THR A 381 -19.17 -21.99 -0.82
N PRO A 382 -18.25 -21.66 -1.75
CA PRO A 382 -17.20 -20.67 -1.53
C PRO A 382 -17.79 -19.31 -1.10
N ARG A 383 -17.20 -18.72 -0.06
CA ARG A 383 -17.66 -17.47 0.58
C ARG A 383 -16.67 -16.33 0.46
N ALA A 384 -15.38 -16.65 0.49
CA ALA A 384 -14.29 -15.69 0.31
C ALA A 384 -13.06 -16.39 -0.28
N LEU A 385 -12.22 -15.61 -0.93
CA LEU A 385 -11.04 -16.06 -1.66
C LEU A 385 -9.95 -15.00 -1.54
N ALA A 386 -8.70 -15.43 -1.38
CA ALA A 386 -7.53 -14.58 -1.40
C ALA A 386 -6.33 -15.30 -2.02
N GLY A 387 -5.54 -14.59 -2.83
CA GLY A 387 -4.14 -14.95 -3.04
C GLY A 387 -3.36 -14.55 -1.79
N VAL A 388 -2.63 -15.49 -1.20
CA VAL A 388 -1.86 -15.24 0.05
C VAL A 388 -0.36 -15.09 -0.22
N GLY A 389 0.06 -15.26 -1.47
CA GLY A 389 1.46 -15.30 -1.86
C GLY A 389 2.12 -16.62 -1.44
N ASP A 390 3.43 -16.73 -1.58
CA ASP A 390 4.19 -17.92 -1.20
C ASP A 390 4.30 -18.00 0.33
N VAL A 391 3.38 -18.74 0.98
CA VAL A 391 3.37 -18.86 2.44
C VAL A 391 4.23 -20.02 2.93
N ASN A 392 4.57 -20.98 2.07
CA ASN A 392 5.35 -22.16 2.43
C ASN A 392 6.85 -22.06 2.02
N GLY A 393 7.22 -21.06 1.22
CA GLY A 393 8.57 -20.80 0.73
C GLY A 393 9.00 -21.66 -0.45
N ASP A 394 8.08 -22.22 -1.23
CA ASP A 394 8.39 -23.11 -2.36
C ASP A 394 8.56 -22.39 -3.70
N GLY A 395 8.32 -21.07 -3.72
CA GLY A 395 8.45 -20.20 -4.89
C GLY A 395 7.17 -20.03 -5.70
N PHE A 396 6.08 -20.71 -5.35
CA PHE A 396 4.77 -20.55 -5.98
C PHE A 396 3.84 -19.75 -5.06
N ALA A 397 2.97 -18.93 -5.64
CA ALA A 397 1.94 -18.26 -4.84
C ALA A 397 0.88 -19.27 -4.37
N ASP A 398 0.35 -19.08 -3.15
CA ASP A 398 -0.66 -19.95 -2.57
C ASP A 398 -2.04 -19.28 -2.54
N VAL A 399 -3.09 -20.12 -2.43
CA VAL A 399 -4.49 -19.69 -2.49
C VAL A 399 -5.23 -20.08 -1.22
N LEU A 400 -5.98 -19.14 -0.66
CA LEU A 400 -6.83 -19.36 0.51
C LEU A 400 -8.30 -19.24 0.12
N VAL A 401 -9.06 -20.31 0.35
CA VAL A 401 -10.50 -20.38 0.09
C VAL A 401 -11.24 -20.60 1.41
N ALA A 402 -12.22 -19.76 1.67
CA ALA A 402 -13.20 -20.00 2.74
C ALA A 402 -14.54 -20.39 2.12
N SER A 403 -15.19 -21.40 2.69
CA SER A 403 -16.52 -21.86 2.33
C SER A 403 -17.45 -21.83 3.55
N ASN A 404 -18.64 -22.42 3.46
CA ASN A 404 -19.56 -22.50 4.59
C ASN A 404 -19.06 -23.44 5.69
N GLU A 405 -18.25 -24.44 5.34
CA GLU A 405 -17.79 -25.46 6.28
C GLU A 405 -16.27 -25.55 6.41
N ASN A 406 -15.51 -24.95 5.48
CA ASN A 406 -14.07 -25.18 5.39
C ASN A 406 -13.27 -23.88 5.20
N ILE A 407 -12.06 -23.89 5.75
CA ILE A 407 -10.95 -23.04 5.31
C ILE A 407 -9.93 -23.96 4.63
N LEU A 408 -9.53 -23.61 3.42
CA LEU A 408 -8.61 -24.38 2.59
C LEU A 408 -7.46 -23.47 2.18
N LEU A 409 -6.26 -23.80 2.64
CA LEU A 409 -5.04 -23.30 2.06
C LEU A 409 -4.60 -24.30 1.00
N LEU A 410 -4.38 -23.83 -0.22
CA LEU A 410 -3.90 -24.62 -1.36
C LEU A 410 -2.52 -24.11 -1.73
N HIS A 411 -1.54 -24.99 -1.73
CA HIS A 411 -0.21 -24.63 -2.18
C HIS A 411 -0.16 -24.57 -3.71
N GLY A 412 0.51 -23.55 -4.24
CA GLY A 412 0.78 -23.43 -5.66
C GLY A 412 1.72 -24.52 -6.18
N GLY A 413 1.81 -24.65 -7.49
CA GLY A 413 2.67 -25.63 -8.13
C GLY A 413 2.26 -26.01 -9.55
N LEU A 414 3.14 -26.75 -10.21
CA LEU A 414 2.94 -27.24 -11.59
C LEU A 414 1.87 -28.35 -11.70
N GLU A 415 1.54 -29.01 -10.59
CA GLU A 415 0.51 -30.05 -10.52
C GLU A 415 -0.46 -29.73 -9.38
N PHE A 416 -1.62 -29.16 -9.70
CA PHE A 416 -2.71 -29.05 -8.74
C PHE A 416 -3.32 -30.43 -8.47
N PRO A 417 -3.76 -30.71 -7.24
CA PRO A 417 -4.53 -31.92 -6.96
C PRO A 417 -5.75 -31.97 -7.90
N ALA A 418 -5.88 -33.07 -8.66
CA ALA A 418 -7.00 -33.26 -9.56
C ALA A 418 -8.33 -33.15 -8.79
N SER A 419 -9.31 -32.50 -9.41
CA SER A 419 -10.66 -32.22 -8.89
C SER A 419 -11.54 -33.44 -8.57
N SER A 420 -10.97 -34.66 -8.58
CA SER A 420 -11.70 -35.90 -8.34
C SER A 420 -11.02 -36.76 -7.26
N GLY A 421 -11.62 -36.72 -6.05
CA GLY A 421 -11.27 -37.58 -4.91
C GLY A 421 -10.68 -36.82 -3.73
N LEU A 422 -10.97 -37.30 -2.52
CA LEU A 422 -10.41 -36.87 -1.23
C LEU A 422 -8.88 -36.77 -1.26
N VAL A 423 -8.34 -35.67 -1.75
CA VAL A 423 -6.99 -35.25 -1.40
C VAL A 423 -7.09 -34.81 0.06
N SER A 424 -6.51 -35.61 0.95
CA SER A 424 -6.21 -35.16 2.30
C SER A 424 -5.19 -34.04 2.14
N ILE A 425 -5.72 -32.81 2.04
CA ILE A 425 -4.90 -31.62 1.96
C ILE A 425 -4.16 -31.44 3.30
N ASP A 426 -4.70 -31.93 4.42
CA ASP A 426 -4.11 -31.87 5.78
C ASP A 426 -2.63 -32.31 5.87
N GLY A 427 -1.71 -31.34 5.85
CA GLY A 427 -0.27 -31.59 6.06
C GLY A 427 0.42 -32.30 4.89
N SER A 428 -0.16 -32.23 3.69
CA SER A 428 0.43 -32.74 2.44
C SER A 428 1.28 -31.66 1.75
N ALA A 429 1.92 -32.01 0.63
CA ALA A 429 2.58 -31.03 -0.25
C ALA A 429 1.59 -30.04 -0.91
N TYR A 430 0.28 -30.27 -0.81
CA TYR A 430 -0.74 -29.54 -1.56
C TYR A 430 -1.53 -28.52 -0.73
N GLY A 431 -1.35 -28.42 0.59
CA GLY A 431 -2.01 -27.39 1.40
C GLY A 431 -2.36 -27.78 2.83
N TYR A 432 -3.37 -27.11 3.38
CA TYR A 432 -4.04 -27.49 4.65
C TYR A 432 -5.56 -27.29 4.58
N ARG A 433 -6.32 -28.11 5.33
CA ARG A 433 -7.78 -27.93 5.50
C ARG A 433 -8.15 -27.79 6.98
N LEU A 434 -9.12 -26.94 7.24
CA LEU A 434 -9.77 -26.81 8.54
C LEU A 434 -11.29 -26.93 8.35
N THR A 435 -11.90 -28.00 8.87
CA THR A 435 -13.33 -28.30 8.70
C THR A 435 -14.15 -27.95 9.94
N ARG A 436 -15.42 -27.62 9.71
CA ARG A 436 -16.46 -27.24 10.71
C ARG A 436 -16.28 -25.86 11.32
N VAL A 437 -15.88 -24.88 10.50
CA VAL A 437 -15.74 -23.47 10.92
C VAL A 437 -17.11 -22.75 10.99
N PHE A 438 -18.16 -23.43 11.45
CA PHE A 438 -19.53 -22.95 11.74
C PHE A 438 -20.53 -22.80 10.58
N PRO A 439 -21.74 -23.39 10.69
CA PRO A 439 -22.83 -23.09 9.76
C PRO A 439 -23.43 -21.69 10.07
N GLY A 440 -23.35 -20.75 9.11
CA GLY A 440 -24.25 -19.58 9.07
C GLY A 440 -23.64 -18.17 9.10
N VAL A 441 -22.31 -18.00 9.13
CA VAL A 441 -21.65 -16.69 8.97
C VAL A 441 -20.47 -16.85 8.01
N GLY A 442 -20.40 -16.02 6.96
CA GLY A 442 -19.33 -16.13 5.96
C GLY A 442 -17.96 -15.78 6.57
N ALA A 443 -16.98 -16.66 6.46
CA ALA A 443 -15.61 -16.32 6.84
C ALA A 443 -15.00 -15.32 5.82
N SER A 444 -14.23 -14.36 6.33
CA SER A 444 -13.38 -13.48 5.51
C SER A 444 -11.94 -13.99 5.56
N VAL A 445 -11.23 -13.84 4.45
CA VAL A 445 -9.84 -14.26 4.29
C VAL A 445 -9.04 -13.16 3.60
N ALA A 446 -7.76 -13.05 3.93
CA ALA A 446 -6.83 -12.14 3.25
C ALA A 446 -5.39 -12.63 3.39
N GLY A 447 -4.56 -12.37 2.38
CA GLY A 447 -3.11 -12.39 2.51
C GLY A 447 -2.63 -11.15 3.24
N LEU A 448 -1.62 -11.26 4.10
CA LEU A 448 -1.15 -10.18 4.96
C LEU A 448 0.32 -9.79 4.74
N GLY A 449 1.04 -10.45 3.83
CA GLY A 449 2.49 -10.25 3.76
C GLY A 449 3.17 -10.80 5.02
N ASP A 450 4.37 -10.33 5.32
CA ASP A 450 5.22 -10.84 6.42
C ASP A 450 5.00 -10.05 7.72
N VAL A 451 3.87 -10.28 8.40
CA VAL A 451 3.45 -9.47 9.57
C VAL A 451 4.24 -9.80 10.84
N ASP A 452 4.92 -10.95 10.89
CA ASP A 452 5.83 -11.33 11.99
C ASP A 452 7.31 -11.04 11.69
N GLY A 453 7.63 -10.66 10.44
CA GLY A 453 8.97 -10.29 10.00
C GLY A 453 9.92 -11.48 9.86
N ASN A 454 9.41 -12.69 9.65
CA ASN A 454 10.18 -13.92 9.49
C ASN A 454 10.67 -14.15 8.04
N GLY A 455 10.21 -13.34 7.09
CA GLY A 455 10.59 -13.38 5.68
C GLY A 455 9.65 -14.18 4.78
N LEU A 456 8.60 -14.81 5.33
CA LEU A 456 7.57 -15.53 4.58
C LEU A 456 6.24 -14.77 4.64
N ARG A 457 5.32 -15.12 3.74
CA ARG A 457 4.00 -14.51 3.71
C ARG A 457 3.11 -15.16 4.77
N ASP A 458 2.28 -14.33 5.38
CA ASP A 458 1.26 -14.69 6.35
C ASP A 458 -0.12 -14.40 5.79
N PHE A 459 -1.15 -14.95 6.45
CA PHE A 459 -2.53 -14.73 6.07
C PHE A 459 -3.44 -14.74 7.28
N VAL A 460 -4.67 -14.29 7.08
CA VAL A 460 -5.71 -14.28 8.10
C VAL A 460 -6.97 -14.92 7.58
N TYR A 461 -7.66 -15.59 8.48
CA TYR A 461 -9.05 -15.94 8.29
C TYR A 461 -9.85 -15.59 9.55
N CYS A 462 -11.07 -15.12 9.37
CA CYS A 462 -11.96 -14.72 10.44
C CYS A 462 -13.05 -15.77 10.67
N GLU A 463 -13.14 -16.24 11.92
CA GLU A 463 -14.12 -17.22 12.34
C GLU A 463 -15.28 -16.50 13.04
N ALA A 464 -16.43 -16.48 12.36
CA ALA A 464 -17.62 -15.74 12.78
C ALA A 464 -17.35 -14.24 13.06
N ALA A 465 -18.29 -13.57 13.74
CA ALA A 465 -18.19 -12.16 14.10
C ALA A 465 -17.35 -11.91 15.37
N SER A 466 -16.49 -12.85 15.78
CA SER A 466 -15.94 -12.88 17.15
C SER A 466 -14.44 -13.02 17.24
N TYR A 467 -13.78 -13.60 16.23
CA TYR A 467 -12.33 -13.65 16.21
C TYR A 467 -11.75 -13.81 14.81
N CYS A 468 -10.52 -13.37 14.64
CA CYS A 468 -9.70 -13.67 13.49
C CYS A 468 -8.41 -14.36 13.93
N ARG A 469 -7.92 -15.29 13.11
CA ARG A 469 -6.65 -15.96 13.31
C ARG A 469 -5.70 -15.60 12.20
N VAL A 470 -4.58 -15.01 12.57
CA VAL A 470 -3.43 -14.81 11.69
C VAL A 470 -2.56 -16.05 11.77
N VAL A 471 -2.28 -16.67 10.62
CA VAL A 471 -1.43 -17.85 10.49
C VAL A 471 -0.14 -17.43 9.82
N PHE A 472 0.99 -17.75 10.47
CA PHE A 472 2.32 -17.37 10.01
C PHE A 472 2.92 -18.40 9.05
N GLY A 473 3.67 -17.93 8.05
CA GLY A 473 4.42 -18.77 7.11
C GLY A 473 5.71 -19.35 7.73
N PRO A 474 6.09 -20.62 7.48
CA PRO A 474 5.30 -21.65 6.83
C PRO A 474 4.31 -22.28 7.83
N PRO A 475 3.04 -22.46 7.44
CA PRO A 475 2.09 -23.07 8.34
C PRO A 475 2.42 -24.56 8.54
N SER A 476 2.24 -25.03 9.77
CA SER A 476 2.19 -26.48 10.09
C SER A 476 0.76 -26.98 10.31
N THR A 477 -0.18 -26.06 10.49
CA THR A 477 -1.62 -26.26 10.62
C THR A 477 -2.33 -24.91 10.49
N LEU A 478 -3.62 -24.91 10.19
CA LEU A 478 -4.47 -23.71 10.23
C LEU A 478 -5.03 -23.43 11.63
N ALA A 479 -4.90 -24.37 12.57
CA ALA A 479 -5.50 -24.27 13.90
C ALA A 479 -4.68 -23.42 14.91
N THR A 480 -3.45 -23.07 14.56
CA THR A 480 -2.53 -22.30 15.41
C THR A 480 -2.14 -21.00 14.74
N GLY A 481 -1.99 -19.94 15.53
CA GLY A 481 -1.65 -18.63 15.02
C GLY A 481 -1.90 -17.57 16.08
N TRP A 482 -1.78 -16.31 15.70
CA TRP A 482 -2.11 -15.17 16.54
C TRP A 482 -3.62 -14.89 16.49
N ASN A 483 -4.29 -14.99 17.65
CA ASN A 483 -5.72 -14.71 17.71
C ASN A 483 -5.97 -13.23 18.02
N VAL A 484 -6.83 -12.61 17.22
CA VAL A 484 -7.36 -11.26 17.42
C VAL A 484 -8.85 -11.35 17.71
N SER A 485 -9.28 -10.75 18.81
CA SER A 485 -10.64 -10.89 19.36
C SER A 485 -11.14 -9.59 20.01
N GLY A 486 -12.28 -9.62 20.70
CA GLY A 486 -12.80 -8.45 21.42
C GLY A 486 -13.60 -7.47 20.56
N PHE A 487 -14.12 -7.97 19.44
CA PHE A 487 -15.10 -7.30 18.59
C PHE A 487 -16.42 -7.15 19.36
N GLY A 488 -17.05 -5.98 19.27
CA GLY A 488 -18.12 -5.50 20.14
C GLY A 488 -19.47 -5.26 19.47
N GLU A 489 -19.64 -5.46 18.16
CA GLU A 489 -20.93 -5.23 17.46
C GLU A 489 -21.35 -6.39 16.53
N GLY A 490 -22.09 -7.35 17.11
CA GLY A 490 -23.28 -7.99 16.53
C GLY A 490 -23.21 -8.64 15.13
N GLY A 491 -22.85 -9.92 15.07
CA GLY A 491 -23.47 -10.92 14.17
C GLY A 491 -23.15 -10.86 12.66
N LYS A 492 -22.45 -9.83 12.17
CA LYS A 492 -21.97 -9.77 10.78
C LYS A 492 -20.53 -10.28 10.65
N PRO A 493 -20.17 -10.87 9.50
CA PRO A 493 -18.81 -11.34 9.28
C PRO A 493 -17.82 -10.18 9.29
N LEU A 494 -16.69 -10.39 9.96
CA LEU A 494 -15.59 -9.43 9.94
C LEU A 494 -15.02 -9.34 8.52
N LEU A 495 -14.59 -8.15 8.12
CA LEU A 495 -13.79 -7.98 6.91
C LEU A 495 -12.31 -7.97 7.30
N ALA A 496 -11.49 -8.72 6.59
CA ALA A 496 -10.04 -8.70 6.74
C ALA A 496 -9.37 -8.23 5.46
N ALA A 497 -8.31 -7.43 5.60
CA ALA A 497 -7.45 -7.03 4.49
C ALA A 497 -6.02 -6.75 4.99
N LEU A 498 -5.06 -6.86 4.07
CA LEU A 498 -3.74 -6.25 4.23
C LEU A 498 -3.90 -4.73 4.39
N ALA A 499 -3.20 -4.14 5.34
CA ALA A 499 -3.08 -2.70 5.47
C ALA A 499 -1.76 -2.18 4.85
N GLY A 500 -0.74 -3.04 4.76
CA GLY A 500 0.63 -2.62 4.41
C GLY A 500 1.31 -1.97 5.61
N ASP A 501 2.49 -1.40 5.43
CA ASP A 501 3.21 -0.70 6.50
C ASP A 501 2.65 0.72 6.66
N VAL A 502 1.66 0.88 7.54
CA VAL A 502 0.93 2.14 7.75
C VAL A 502 1.62 3.02 8.78
N ASP A 503 2.38 2.42 9.70
CA ASP A 503 3.09 3.13 10.76
C ASP A 503 4.58 3.42 10.45
N GLY A 504 5.11 2.86 9.35
CA GLY A 504 6.43 3.12 8.79
C GLY A 504 7.56 2.28 9.39
N ASP A 505 7.25 1.19 10.09
CA ASP A 505 8.24 0.34 10.76
C ASP A 505 8.81 -0.79 9.89
N ARG A 506 8.34 -0.88 8.63
CA ARG A 506 8.66 -1.90 7.60
C ARG A 506 8.12 -3.28 7.88
N VAL A 507 7.17 -3.42 8.79
CA VAL A 507 6.37 -4.63 8.97
C VAL A 507 4.96 -4.32 8.43
N PRO A 508 4.38 -5.20 7.59
CA PRO A 508 2.99 -5.05 7.18
C PRO A 508 2.04 -5.12 8.37
N ASP A 509 1.03 -4.26 8.32
CA ASP A 509 -0.09 -4.22 9.24
C ASP A 509 -1.31 -4.89 8.62
N LEU A 510 -2.35 -5.11 9.42
CA LEU A 510 -3.63 -5.66 8.96
C LEU A 510 -4.81 -4.78 9.38
N VAL A 511 -5.87 -4.81 8.58
CA VAL A 511 -7.17 -4.20 8.91
C VAL A 511 -8.18 -5.30 9.18
N LEU A 512 -8.87 -5.17 10.31
CA LEU A 512 -10.02 -5.99 10.69
C LEU A 512 -11.23 -5.07 10.94
N ALA A 513 -12.31 -5.24 10.17
CA ALA A 513 -13.49 -4.39 10.27
C ALA A 513 -14.73 -5.15 10.72
N GLU A 514 -15.40 -4.59 11.72
CA GLU A 514 -16.80 -4.85 12.07
C GLU A 514 -17.71 -4.02 11.16
N GLU A 515 -19.02 -4.00 11.43
CA GLU A 515 -19.96 -3.21 10.64
C GLU A 515 -19.67 -1.70 10.70
N THR A 516 -19.38 -1.15 11.89
CA THR A 516 -19.26 0.31 12.08
C THR A 516 -17.88 0.75 12.54
N VAL A 517 -17.01 -0.19 12.91
CA VAL A 517 -15.68 0.06 13.46
C VAL A 517 -14.67 -0.85 12.77
N ALA A 518 -13.54 -0.29 12.37
CA ALA A 518 -12.40 -1.05 11.91
C ALA A 518 -11.19 -0.80 12.82
N TYR A 519 -10.29 -1.77 12.84
CA TYR A 519 -9.06 -1.73 13.60
C TYR A 519 -7.90 -1.99 12.64
N VAL A 520 -7.02 -0.99 12.49
CA VAL A 520 -5.70 -1.21 11.93
C VAL A 520 -4.85 -1.76 13.06
N VAL A 521 -4.42 -3.01 12.97
CA VAL A 521 -3.61 -3.68 13.99
C VAL A 521 -2.19 -3.77 13.47
N PHE A 522 -1.23 -3.31 14.27
CA PHE A 522 0.15 -3.24 13.81
C PHE A 522 0.85 -4.60 13.84
N GLY A 523 1.55 -4.91 12.76
CA GLY A 523 2.50 -6.02 12.70
C GLY A 523 3.68 -5.76 13.63
N LYS A 524 4.45 -6.81 13.95
CA LYS A 524 5.68 -6.64 14.73
C LYS A 524 6.60 -7.84 14.61
N ARG A 525 7.88 -7.63 14.89
CA ARG A 525 8.84 -8.74 15.03
C ARG A 525 8.76 -9.37 16.41
N GLY A 526 8.79 -10.70 16.47
CA GLY A 526 8.91 -11.47 17.72
C GLY A 526 7.59 -12.04 18.24
N ASP A 527 7.45 -12.18 19.56
CA ASP A 527 6.36 -12.97 20.15
C ASP A 527 4.99 -12.28 20.08
N PHE A 528 3.99 -13.02 19.58
CA PHE A 528 2.59 -12.60 19.53
C PHE A 528 1.80 -13.22 20.68
N ALA A 529 1.28 -12.36 21.55
CA ALA A 529 0.24 -12.75 22.51
C ALA A 529 -1.12 -12.42 21.90
N ASP A 530 -2.13 -13.25 22.20
CA ASP A 530 -3.51 -13.02 21.77
C ASP A 530 -3.95 -11.58 22.10
N LEU A 531 -4.53 -10.92 21.09
CA LEU A 531 -4.90 -9.51 21.16
C LEU A 531 -6.41 -9.37 21.30
N SER A 532 -6.84 -8.51 22.23
CA SER A 532 -8.22 -8.01 22.27
C SER A 532 -8.25 -6.57 21.77
N VAL A 533 -8.93 -6.30 20.64
CA VAL A 533 -8.95 -4.97 20.01
C VAL A 533 -9.55 -3.90 20.92
N GLY A 534 -10.47 -4.26 21.82
CA GLY A 534 -11.00 -3.35 22.84
C GLY A 534 -9.97 -2.86 23.86
N ALA A 535 -8.93 -3.67 24.14
CA ALA A 535 -7.88 -3.39 25.12
C ALA A 535 -6.49 -3.12 24.49
N ALA A 536 -6.40 -3.10 23.17
CA ALA A 536 -5.14 -3.04 22.43
C ALA A 536 -4.35 -1.72 22.55
N GLY A 537 -4.92 -0.68 23.15
CA GLY A 537 -4.23 0.59 23.40
C GLY A 537 -3.58 1.17 22.14
N THR A 538 -2.26 1.37 22.18
CA THR A 538 -1.45 1.94 21.08
C THR A 538 -1.01 0.91 20.03
N ALA A 539 -1.32 -0.37 20.18
CA ALA A 539 -1.00 -1.40 19.18
C ALA A 539 -2.01 -1.43 18.02
N ARG A 540 -2.88 -0.42 17.93
CA ARG A 540 -3.88 -0.30 16.89
C ARG A 540 -4.32 1.15 16.65
N ILE A 541 -4.95 1.35 15.50
CA ILE A 541 -5.76 2.54 15.20
C ILE A 541 -7.22 2.12 15.13
N ARG A 542 -8.13 2.83 15.80
CA ARG A 542 -9.57 2.62 15.64
C ARG A 542 -10.12 3.53 14.56
N VAL A 543 -10.86 2.99 13.60
CA VAL A 543 -11.51 3.75 12.52
C VAL A 543 -13.01 3.62 12.66
N ARG A 544 -13.74 4.74 12.59
CA ARG A 544 -15.21 4.75 12.69
C ARG A 544 -15.86 5.29 11.43
N VAL A 545 -16.89 4.59 10.97
CA VAL A 545 -17.78 5.11 9.94
C VAL A 545 -18.54 6.34 10.45
N PRO A 546 -19.02 7.21 9.54
CA PRO A 546 -19.95 8.27 9.92
C PRO A 546 -21.26 7.69 10.46
N GLU A 547 -22.02 8.50 11.21
CA GLU A 547 -23.30 8.08 11.79
C GLU A 547 -24.26 7.50 10.75
N GLY A 548 -24.75 6.28 11.00
CA GLY A 548 -25.66 5.55 10.11
C GLY A 548 -24.99 4.88 8.89
N GLY A 549 -23.66 4.94 8.78
CA GLY A 549 -22.89 4.20 7.78
C GLY A 549 -22.50 2.79 8.23
N ALA A 550 -21.95 2.01 7.30
CA ALA A 550 -21.41 0.68 7.55
C ALA A 550 -20.29 0.35 6.56
N PHE A 551 -19.27 -0.38 7.01
CA PHE A 551 -18.22 -0.89 6.14
C PHE A 551 -18.78 -1.97 5.21
N THR A 552 -18.53 -1.81 3.91
CA THR A 552 -18.87 -2.79 2.88
C THR A 552 -17.64 -3.46 2.29
N ALA A 553 -16.51 -2.76 2.29
CA ALA A 553 -15.22 -3.30 1.89
C ALA A 553 -14.08 -2.51 2.55
N VAL A 554 -12.92 -3.15 2.69
CA VAL A 554 -11.68 -2.56 3.18
C VAL A 554 -10.53 -3.11 2.34
N ALA A 555 -9.52 -2.28 2.06
CA ALA A 555 -8.34 -2.69 1.31
C ALA A 555 -7.14 -1.80 1.66
N ALA A 556 -5.93 -2.31 1.44
CA ALA A 556 -4.79 -1.44 1.23
C ALA A 556 -5.06 -0.56 0.01
N ALA A 557 -4.68 0.71 0.07
CA ALA A 557 -4.67 1.59 -1.09
C ALA A 557 -3.28 1.70 -1.72
N GLY A 558 -2.23 1.36 -0.96
CA GLY A 558 -0.84 1.63 -1.36
C GLY A 558 -0.49 3.11 -1.15
N ASP A 559 0.65 3.55 -1.65
CA ASP A 559 1.02 4.98 -1.59
C ASP A 559 0.29 5.75 -2.70
N MET A 560 -0.88 6.32 -2.39
CA MET A 560 -1.68 7.07 -3.37
C MET A 560 -1.30 8.55 -3.42
N ASN A 561 -0.59 9.08 -2.43
CA ASN A 561 -0.28 10.50 -2.30
C ASN A 561 1.21 10.84 -2.51
N GLY A 562 2.06 9.84 -2.70
CA GLY A 562 3.49 9.96 -2.96
C GLY A 562 4.36 10.22 -1.73
N ASP A 563 3.86 10.01 -0.52
CA ASP A 563 4.61 10.19 0.72
C ASP A 563 5.39 8.93 1.17
N ARG A 564 5.26 7.83 0.40
CA ARG A 564 5.88 6.51 0.61
C ARG A 564 5.41 5.76 1.84
N ILE A 565 4.30 6.19 2.43
CA ILE A 565 3.61 5.46 3.49
C ILE A 565 2.39 4.80 2.85
N MET A 566 2.02 3.61 3.33
CA MET A 566 0.85 2.93 2.78
C MET A 566 -0.43 3.62 3.26
N ASP A 567 -1.30 3.95 2.30
CA ASP A 567 -2.64 4.46 2.55
C ASP A 567 -3.66 3.32 2.64
N LEU A 568 -4.81 3.61 3.24
CA LEU A 568 -5.90 2.66 3.43
C LEU A 568 -7.18 3.13 2.79
N ALA A 569 -7.95 2.21 2.22
CA ALA A 569 -9.25 2.50 1.64
C ALA A 569 -10.36 1.77 2.42
N PHE A 570 -11.38 2.53 2.79
CA PHE A 570 -12.57 2.03 3.46
C PHE A 570 -13.81 2.40 2.66
N ALA A 571 -14.67 1.43 2.37
CA ALA A 571 -15.89 1.65 1.61
C ALA A 571 -17.15 1.56 2.47
N ASP A 572 -18.12 2.43 2.19
CA ASP A 572 -19.51 2.35 2.64
C ASP A 572 -20.41 2.53 1.43
N ALA A 573 -20.85 1.41 0.84
CA ALA A 573 -21.73 1.43 -0.33
C ALA A 573 -23.17 1.86 -0.02
N THR A 574 -23.57 1.89 1.26
CA THR A 574 -24.91 2.28 1.70
C THR A 574 -25.06 3.80 1.87
N ALA A 575 -23.93 4.49 1.99
CA ALA A 575 -23.86 5.94 2.14
C ALA A 575 -24.71 6.70 1.12
N ASN A 576 -25.33 7.79 1.58
CA ASN A 576 -26.12 8.72 0.76
C ASN A 576 -27.18 8.02 -0.12
N ARG A 577 -28.00 7.16 0.50
CA ARG A 577 -29.08 6.39 -0.15
C ARG A 577 -28.54 5.45 -1.24
N GLY A 578 -27.47 4.71 -0.93
CA GLY A 578 -26.85 3.74 -1.83
C GLY A 578 -26.01 4.37 -2.94
N ALA A 579 -25.62 5.64 -2.81
CA ALA A 579 -24.65 6.22 -3.73
C ALA A 579 -23.27 5.57 -3.56
N GLY A 580 -22.93 5.29 -2.32
CA GLY A 580 -21.65 4.73 -1.94
C GLY A 580 -20.55 5.79 -1.79
N ARG A 581 -19.64 5.53 -0.86
CA ARG A 581 -18.43 6.33 -0.61
C ARG A 581 -17.25 5.42 -0.37
N VAL A 582 -16.08 5.85 -0.85
CA VAL A 582 -14.79 5.29 -0.45
C VAL A 582 -13.97 6.39 0.20
N TYR A 583 -13.43 6.11 1.36
CA TYR A 583 -12.56 6.98 2.13
C TYR A 583 -11.15 6.46 1.96
N VAL A 584 -10.27 7.27 1.37
CA VAL A 584 -8.83 6.98 1.37
C VAL A 584 -8.24 7.75 2.53
N VAL A 585 -7.67 7.03 3.48
CA VAL A 585 -7.01 7.58 4.66
C VAL A 585 -5.51 7.50 4.42
N PHE A 586 -4.84 8.66 4.54
CA PHE A 586 -3.41 8.71 4.33
C PHE A 586 -2.65 8.14 5.52
N GLY A 587 -1.65 7.32 5.24
CA GLY A 587 -0.72 6.81 6.24
C GLY A 587 0.05 7.94 6.92
N VAL A 588 0.44 7.74 8.17
CA VAL A 588 1.24 8.74 8.91
C VAL A 588 2.32 8.02 9.67
N ALA A 589 3.56 8.22 9.26
CA ALA A 589 4.69 7.53 9.85
C ALA A 589 4.86 7.93 11.31
N SER A 590 5.10 6.92 12.14
CA SER A 590 5.22 7.03 13.59
C SER A 590 6.68 7.19 14.06
N ARG A 591 7.65 7.11 13.14
CA ARG A 591 9.10 7.15 13.41
C ARG A 591 9.91 7.92 12.36
#